data_AF-A0A2V5W698-F1
#
_entry.id   AF-A0A2V5W698-F1
#
_cell.length_a   1.000
_cell.length_b   1.000
_cell.length_c   1.000
_cell.angle_alpha   90.00
_cell.angle_beta   90.00
_cell.angle_gamma   90.00
#
_symmetry.space_group_name_H-M   'P 1'
#
loop_
_entity.id
_entity.type
_entity.pdbx_description
1 polymer ?
#
loop_
_entity_poly.entity_id
_entity_poly.type
_entity_poly.pdbx_seq_one_letter_code
_entity_poly.pdbx_strand_id
1 'polypeptide(L)'
;MKQPFAIRILTWFSAFASIGMFLSILLAVMDVGPHIMGGERVTRSEWLRIAAPLVGSIGCLMALIAYALHAGKTWSRHVVMAVFSLIILYASTLGALSVLRHTIMWRAIVNASLFGSAAVWYFYFKPNVAAYFRELVRR
;
A
#
# COMPACT_ATOMS: atom_id res chain seq x y z
N MET A 1 -2.02 26.88 4.61
CA MET A 1 -3.27 26.25 5.12
C MET A 1 -2.94 25.13 6.08
N LYS A 2 -3.80 24.87 7.09
CA LYS A 2 -3.66 23.69 7.97
C LYS A 2 -3.83 22.42 7.14
N GLN A 3 -2.98 21.42 7.39
CA GLN A 3 -3.07 20.12 6.71
C GLN A 3 -4.44 19.47 7.01
N PRO A 4 -5.18 19.00 6.00
CA PRO A 4 -6.45 18.30 6.19
C PRO A 4 -6.32 17.16 7.21
N PHE A 5 -7.28 17.04 8.12
CA PHE A 5 -7.24 16.05 9.20
C PHE A 5 -7.04 14.62 8.71
N ALA A 6 -7.74 14.23 7.64
CA ALA A 6 -7.60 12.90 7.06
C ALA A 6 -6.19 12.64 6.46
N ILE A 7 -5.46 13.66 6.00
CA ILE A 7 -4.05 13.49 5.58
C ILE A 7 -3.16 13.24 6.80
N ARG A 8 -3.42 13.88 7.93
CA ARG A 8 -2.70 13.59 9.19
C ARG A 8 -2.93 12.16 9.66
N ILE A 9 -4.18 11.69 9.61
CA ILE A 9 -4.50 10.28 9.90
C ILE A 9 -3.74 9.36 8.94
N LEU A 10 -3.79 9.64 7.64
CA LEU A 10 -3.13 8.81 6.64
C LEU A 10 -1.61 8.76 6.84
N THR A 11 -1.00 9.86 7.28
CA THR A 11 0.43 9.93 7.60
C THR A 11 0.80 8.93 8.70
N TRP A 12 0.08 8.97 9.83
CA TRP A 12 0.30 8.05 10.94
C TRP A 12 -0.04 6.61 10.58
N PHE A 13 -1.17 6.40 9.90
CA PHE A 13 -1.55 5.10 9.37
C PHE A 13 -0.43 4.51 8.50
N SER A 14 0.16 5.31 7.61
CA SER A 14 1.22 4.84 6.71
C SER A 14 2.49 4.46 7.47
N ALA A 15 2.86 5.24 8.49
CA ALA A 15 3.99 4.92 9.36
C ALA A 15 3.77 3.60 10.13
N PHE A 16 2.63 3.44 10.80
CA PHE A 16 2.33 2.22 11.55
C PHE A 16 2.18 0.99 10.64
N ALA A 17 1.55 1.15 9.48
CA ALA A 17 1.43 0.07 8.50
C ALA A 17 2.81 -0.38 7.99
N SER A 18 3.72 0.56 7.70
CA SER A 18 5.09 0.23 7.32
C SER A 18 5.79 -0.60 8.40
N ILE A 19 5.70 -0.18 9.66
CA ILE A 19 6.30 -0.91 10.79
C ILE A 19 5.71 -2.32 10.89
N GLY A 20 4.38 -2.42 10.82
CA GLY A 20 3.67 -3.71 10.89
C GLY A 20 4.05 -4.65 9.75
N MET A 21 4.25 -4.14 8.54
CA MET A 21 4.68 -4.93 7.38
C MET A 21 6.07 -5.50 7.57
N PHE A 22 7.06 -4.70 7.99
CA PHE A 22 8.40 -5.23 8.27
C PHE A 22 8.42 -6.16 9.47
N LEU A 23 7.64 -5.88 10.52
CA LEU A 23 7.47 -6.77 11.65
C LEU A 23 6.87 -8.11 11.23
N SER A 24 5.88 -8.12 10.34
CA SER A 24 5.28 -9.36 9.81
C SER A 24 6.30 -10.22 9.05
N ILE A 25 7.22 -9.59 8.30
CA ILE A 25 8.31 -10.30 7.63
C ILE A 25 9.27 -10.89 8.66
N LEU A 26 9.64 -10.12 9.69
CA LEU A 26 10.52 -10.60 10.77
C LEU A 26 9.90 -11.80 11.50
N LEU A 27 8.61 -11.71 11.84
CA LEU A 27 7.87 -12.79 12.49
C LEU A 27 7.81 -14.03 11.60
N ALA A 28 7.55 -13.88 10.29
CA ALA A 28 7.58 -14.99 9.35
C ALA A 28 8.98 -15.62 9.25
N VAL A 29 10.05 -14.82 9.28
CA VAL A 29 11.44 -15.33 9.30
C VAL A 29 11.69 -16.14 10.59
N MET A 30 11.15 -15.71 11.73
CA MET A 30 11.24 -16.42 13.01
C MET A 30 10.25 -17.57 13.18
N ASP A 31 9.43 -17.87 12.15
CA ASP A 31 8.36 -18.87 12.17
C ASP A 31 7.31 -18.63 13.28
N VAL A 32 6.98 -17.36 13.51
CA VAL A 32 6.01 -16.94 14.53
C VAL A 32 4.67 -16.55 13.87
N GLY A 33 3.62 -17.26 14.27
CA GLY A 33 2.23 -16.94 13.92
C GLY A 33 1.73 -17.59 12.61
N PRO A 34 0.44 -17.39 12.27
CA PRO A 34 -0.13 -17.97 11.07
C PRO A 34 0.31 -17.20 9.81
N HIS A 35 0.68 -17.94 8.77
CA HIS A 35 1.01 -17.39 7.46
C HIS A 35 -0.23 -17.41 6.58
N ILE A 36 -0.79 -16.23 6.29
CA ILE A 36 -2.04 -16.08 5.54
C ILE A 36 -1.81 -15.23 4.30
N MET A 37 -2.31 -15.70 3.16
CA MET A 37 -2.33 -14.98 1.89
C MET A 37 -3.75 -15.05 1.31
N GLY A 38 -4.35 -13.91 1.00
CA GLY A 38 -5.69 -13.90 0.41
C GLY A 38 -6.74 -14.62 1.25
N GLY A 39 -6.65 -14.58 2.58
CA GLY A 39 -7.58 -15.27 3.48
C GLY A 39 -7.36 -16.79 3.60
N GLU A 40 -6.35 -17.33 2.93
CA GLU A 40 -6.01 -18.75 2.98
C GLU A 40 -4.71 -18.94 3.75
N ARG A 41 -4.62 -20.03 4.52
CA ARG A 41 -3.37 -20.42 5.19
C ARG A 41 -2.40 -20.97 4.15
N VAL A 42 -1.18 -20.47 4.16
CA VAL A 42 -0.08 -20.90 3.30
C VAL A 42 1.09 -21.36 4.14
N THR A 43 2.06 -22.03 3.52
CA THR A 43 3.29 -22.41 4.23
C THR A 43 4.19 -21.19 4.44
N ARG A 44 5.09 -21.26 5.44
CA ARG A 44 6.10 -20.21 5.68
C ARG A 44 6.95 -19.93 4.44
N SER A 45 7.44 -20.98 3.79
CA SER A 45 8.30 -20.87 2.61
C SER A 45 7.57 -20.21 1.44
N GLU A 46 6.31 -20.59 1.21
CA GLU A 46 5.45 -19.99 0.20
C GLU A 46 5.16 -18.51 0.51
N TRP A 47 4.85 -18.19 1.77
CA TRP A 47 4.62 -16.81 2.20
C TRP A 47 5.86 -15.94 2.02
N LEU A 48 7.03 -16.42 2.45
CA LEU A 48 8.29 -15.69 2.29
C LEU A 48 8.69 -15.52 0.82
N ARG A 49 8.37 -16.49 -0.04
CA ARG A 49 8.69 -16.44 -1.47
C ARG A 49 7.74 -15.52 -2.24
N ILE A 50 6.45 -15.52 -1.89
CA ILE A 50 5.40 -14.87 -2.68
C ILE A 50 4.91 -13.58 -2.03
N ALA A 51 4.59 -13.60 -0.73
CA ALA A 51 3.99 -12.46 -0.03
C ALA A 51 5.05 -11.45 0.40
N ALA A 52 6.13 -11.91 1.04
CA ALA A 52 7.13 -11.04 1.66
C ALA A 52 7.76 -10.01 0.70
N PRO A 53 8.08 -10.33 -0.57
CA PRO A 53 8.63 -9.34 -1.50
C PRO A 53 7.65 -8.18 -1.76
N LEU A 54 6.36 -8.49 -1.95
CA LEU A 54 5.32 -7.48 -2.13
C LEU A 54 5.10 -6.68 -0.84
N VAL A 55 4.98 -7.36 0.31
CA VAL A 55 4.79 -6.73 1.62
C VAL A 55 5.94 -5.78 1.95
N GLY A 56 7.19 -6.19 1.70
CA GLY A 56 8.37 -5.34 1.93
C GLY A 56 8.39 -4.13 1.00
N SER A 57 8.05 -4.32 -0.27
CA SER A 57 7.96 -3.24 -1.26
C SER A 57 6.88 -2.22 -0.88
N ILE A 58 5.69 -2.68 -0.46
CA ILE A 58 4.63 -1.81 0.04
C ILE A 58 5.07 -1.14 1.34
N GLY A 59 5.76 -1.84 2.25
CA GLY A 59 6.33 -1.27 3.47
C GLY A 59 7.22 -0.06 3.18
N CYS A 60 8.15 -0.19 2.23
CA CYS A 60 8.99 0.92 1.77
C CYS A 60 8.15 2.10 1.22
N LEU A 61 7.15 1.81 0.38
CA LEU A 61 6.26 2.85 -0.15
C LEU A 61 5.46 3.53 0.96
N MET A 62 4.99 2.80 1.97
CA MET A 62 4.24 3.33 3.10
C MET A 62 5.11 4.23 3.99
N ALA A 63 6.36 3.85 4.24
CA ALA A 63 7.33 4.74 4.90
C ALA A 63 7.57 6.02 4.08
N LEU A 64 7.72 5.89 2.76
CA LEU A 64 7.90 7.02 1.86
C LEU A 64 6.67 7.94 1.82
N ILE A 65 5.46 7.37 1.84
CA ILE A 65 4.19 8.12 1.95
C ILE A 65 4.15 8.88 3.27
N ALA A 66 4.45 8.24 4.40
CA ALA A 66 4.47 8.88 5.70
C ALA A 66 5.43 10.08 5.73
N TYR A 67 6.66 9.87 5.25
CA TYR A 67 7.65 10.95 5.11
C TYR A 67 7.14 12.08 4.21
N ALA A 68 6.65 11.75 3.01
CA ALA A 68 6.25 12.72 2.01
C ALA A 68 5.04 13.56 2.45
N LEU A 69 4.05 12.94 3.10
CA LEU A 69 2.88 13.64 3.63
C LEU A 69 3.26 14.52 4.83
N HIS A 70 4.16 14.05 5.70
CA HIS A 70 4.67 14.85 6.82
C HIS A 70 5.46 16.08 6.32
N ALA A 71 6.32 15.88 5.32
CA ALA A 71 7.13 16.93 4.72
C ALA A 71 6.36 17.82 3.71
N GLY A 72 5.05 17.61 3.53
CA GLY A 72 4.23 18.40 2.61
C GLY A 72 4.63 18.28 1.14
N LYS A 73 5.22 17.15 0.73
CA LYS A 73 5.66 16.93 -0.65
C LYS A 73 4.48 16.62 -1.55
N THR A 74 4.36 17.35 -2.64
CA THR A 74 3.26 17.24 -3.62
C THR A 74 3.24 15.90 -4.34
N TRP A 75 4.40 15.25 -4.48
CA TRP A 75 4.51 13.95 -5.12
C TRP A 75 3.96 12.79 -4.27
N SER A 76 3.66 13.01 -2.98
CA SER A 76 3.10 11.99 -2.07
C SER A 76 1.84 11.30 -2.62
N ARG A 77 0.95 12.07 -3.27
CA ARG A 77 -0.27 11.53 -3.90
C ARG A 77 0.03 10.48 -4.98
N HIS A 78 1.12 10.64 -5.73
CA HIS A 78 1.51 9.70 -6.77
C HIS A 78 2.10 8.42 -6.17
N VAL A 79 2.81 8.52 -5.04
CA VAL A 79 3.33 7.35 -4.32
C VAL A 79 2.21 6.50 -3.73
N VAL A 80 1.12 7.13 -3.26
CA VAL A 80 -0.09 6.39 -2.87
C VAL A 80 -0.65 5.60 -4.07
N MET A 81 -0.71 6.19 -5.26
CA MET A 81 -1.16 5.48 -6.47
C MET A 81 -0.21 4.35 -6.88
N ALA A 82 1.10 4.52 -6.64
CA ALA A 82 2.10 3.50 -6.91
C ALA A 82 1.86 2.22 -6.10
N VAL A 83 1.36 2.32 -4.85
CA VAL A 83 1.01 1.15 -4.05
C VAL A 83 -0.05 0.30 -4.74
N PHE A 84 -1.15 0.91 -5.21
CA PHE A 84 -2.22 0.18 -5.88
C PHE A 84 -1.77 -0.40 -7.22
N SER A 85 -0.99 0.37 -7.97
CA SER A 85 -0.41 -0.07 -9.24
C SER A 85 0.51 -1.27 -9.04
N LEU A 86 1.36 -1.23 -8.01
CA LEU A 86 2.25 -2.33 -7.64
C LEU A 86 1.46 -3.60 -7.28
N ILE A 87 0.38 -3.49 -6.50
CA ILE A 87 -0.47 -4.64 -6.14
C ILE A 87 -1.07 -5.27 -7.41
N ILE A 88 -1.64 -4.47 -8.30
CA ILE A 88 -2.24 -4.96 -9.55
C ILE A 88 -1.21 -5.65 -10.42
N LEU A 89 -0.06 -5.01 -10.65
CA LEU A 89 1.02 -5.56 -11.48
C LEU A 89 1.56 -6.86 -10.89
N TYR A 90 1.82 -6.88 -9.58
CA TYR A 90 2.36 -8.06 -8.91
C TYR A 90 1.37 -9.23 -8.92
N ALA A 91 0.10 -8.98 -8.59
CA ALA A 91 -0.95 -10.00 -8.62
C ALA A 91 -1.16 -10.54 -10.05
N SER A 92 -1.18 -9.67 -11.06
CA SER A 92 -1.34 -10.07 -12.46
C SER A 92 -0.15 -10.90 -12.94
N THR A 93 1.07 -10.51 -12.59
CA THR A 93 2.29 -11.24 -12.96
C THR A 93 2.30 -12.64 -12.35
N LEU A 94 2.03 -12.75 -11.05
CA LEU A 94 2.02 -14.06 -10.37
C LEU A 94 0.86 -14.96 -10.80
N GLY A 95 -0.30 -14.36 -11.10
CA GLY A 95 -1.44 -15.09 -11.64
C GLY A 95 -1.19 -15.61 -13.05
N ALA A 96 -0.57 -14.79 -13.92
CA ALA A 96 -0.17 -15.20 -15.27
C ALA A 96 0.87 -16.34 -15.23
N LEU A 97 1.77 -16.33 -14.24
CA LEU A 97 2.73 -17.41 -14.01
C LEU A 97 2.12 -18.65 -13.31
N SER A 98 0.81 -18.65 -13.02
CA SER A 98 0.11 -19.70 -12.24
C SER A 98 0.73 -20.00 -10.87
N VAL A 99 1.52 -19.07 -10.33
CA VAL A 99 2.14 -19.16 -8.99
C VAL A 99 1.11 -18.80 -7.91
N LEU A 100 0.17 -17.92 -8.23
CA LEU A 100 -0.89 -17.47 -7.33
C LEU A 100 -2.23 -18.10 -7.74
N ARG A 101 -3.01 -18.60 -6.76
CA ARG A 101 -4.39 -19.04 -7.03
C ARG A 101 -5.17 -17.89 -7.66
N HIS A 102 -5.91 -18.18 -8.72
CA HIS A 102 -6.66 -17.18 -9.48
C HIS A 102 -7.70 -16.44 -8.62
N THR A 103 -8.25 -17.10 -7.60
CA THR A 103 -9.17 -16.48 -6.62
C THR A 103 -8.48 -15.39 -5.78
N ILE A 104 -7.24 -15.63 -5.35
CA ILE A 104 -6.44 -14.65 -4.60
C ILE A 104 -6.02 -13.50 -5.52
N MET A 105 -5.58 -13.82 -6.74
CA MET A 105 -5.26 -12.82 -7.77
C MET A 105 -6.43 -11.85 -7.96
N TRP A 106 -7.63 -12.38 -8.23
CA TRP A 106 -8.78 -11.54 -8.59
C TRP A 106 -9.24 -10.68 -7.43
N ARG A 107 -9.22 -11.21 -6.20
CA ARG A 107 -9.47 -10.41 -5.00
C ARG A 107 -8.46 -9.28 -4.82
N ALA A 108 -7.17 -9.54 -5.06
CA ALA A 108 -6.14 -8.50 -4.97
C ALA A 108 -6.37 -7.39 -6.01
N ILE A 109 -6.65 -7.75 -7.27
CA ILE A 109 -6.88 -6.80 -8.35
C ILE A 109 -8.14 -5.96 -8.10
N VAL A 110 -9.26 -6.59 -7.73
CA VAL A 110 -10.52 -5.90 -7.43
C VAL A 110 -10.35 -4.94 -6.25
N ASN A 111 -9.77 -5.40 -5.14
CA ASN A 111 -9.53 -4.54 -3.97
C ASN A 111 -8.61 -3.37 -4.30
N ALA A 112 -7.50 -3.63 -4.99
CA ALA A 112 -6.56 -2.58 -5.36
C ALA A 112 -7.20 -1.55 -6.31
N SER A 113 -8.05 -1.99 -7.24
CA SER A 113 -8.75 -1.11 -8.16
C SER A 113 -9.81 -0.26 -7.45
N LEU A 114 -10.58 -0.84 -6.52
CA LEU A 114 -11.58 -0.13 -5.71
C LEU A 114 -10.92 0.92 -4.82
N PHE A 115 -9.93 0.51 -4.01
CA PHE A 115 -9.23 1.44 -3.11
C PHE A 115 -8.39 2.45 -3.87
N GLY A 116 -7.77 2.06 -5.00
CA GLY A 116 -7.06 2.96 -5.89
C GLY A 116 -7.96 4.03 -6.49
N SER A 117 -9.15 3.66 -6.96
CA SER A 117 -10.14 4.61 -7.49
C SER A 117 -10.61 5.59 -6.40
N ALA A 118 -10.88 5.09 -5.20
CA ALA A 118 -11.22 5.93 -4.05
C ALA A 118 -10.08 6.89 -3.67
N ALA A 119 -8.83 6.43 -3.73
CA ALA A 119 -7.66 7.26 -3.49
C ALA A 119 -7.51 8.35 -4.57
N VAL A 120 -7.70 8.01 -5.85
CA VAL A 120 -7.69 9.00 -6.95
C VAL A 120 -8.75 10.08 -6.69
N TRP A 121 -9.98 9.68 -6.37
CA TRP A 121 -11.03 10.64 -6.02
C TRP A 121 -10.62 11.54 -4.85
N TYR A 122 -10.12 10.95 -3.77
CA TYR A 122 -9.75 11.68 -2.55
C TYR A 122 -8.62 12.69 -2.79
N PHE A 123 -7.56 12.30 -3.51
CA PHE A 123 -6.37 13.12 -3.68
C PHE A 123 -6.51 14.17 -4.79
N TYR A 124 -7.27 13.89 -5.85
CA TYR A 124 -7.35 14.76 -7.02
C TYR A 124 -8.66 15.52 -7.12
N PHE A 125 -9.78 14.94 -6.69
CA PHE A 125 -11.11 15.50 -6.92
C PHE A 125 -11.75 16.11 -5.68
N LYS A 126 -11.43 15.60 -4.48
CA LYS A 126 -12.01 16.13 -3.24
C LYS A 126 -11.57 17.60 -3.03
N PRO A 127 -12.49 18.58 -3.01
CA PRO A 127 -12.15 20.00 -3.17
C PRO A 127 -11.13 20.53 -2.17
N ASN A 128 -11.29 20.19 -0.88
CA ASN A 128 -10.40 20.67 0.18
C ASN A 128 -9.00 20.04 0.13
N VAL A 129 -8.88 18.80 -0.36
CA VAL A 129 -7.60 18.10 -0.50
C VAL A 129 -6.89 18.56 -1.78
N ALA A 130 -7.61 18.66 -2.89
CA ALA A 130 -7.07 19.17 -4.13
C ALA A 130 -6.54 20.61 -3.98
N ALA A 131 -7.28 21.47 -3.26
CA ALA A 131 -6.83 22.83 -2.93
C ALA A 131 -5.55 22.82 -2.07
N TYR A 132 -5.47 21.94 -1.07
CA TYR A 132 -4.27 21.78 -0.25
C TYR A 132 -3.04 21.41 -1.09
N PHE A 133 -3.15 20.44 -2.00
CA PHE A 133 -2.04 20.05 -2.87
C PHE A 133 -1.66 21.11 -3.91
N ARG A 134 -2.65 21.85 -4.46
CA ARG A 134 -2.36 23.00 -5.35
C ARG A 134 -1.58 24.09 -4.64
N GLU A 135 -1.93 24.37 -3.39
CA GLU A 135 -1.22 25.36 -2.57
C GLU A 135 0.21 24.92 -2.24
N LEU A 136 0.42 23.62 -1.97
CA LEU A 136 1.77 23.07 -1.76
C LEU A 136 2.66 23.19 -3.00
N VAL A 137 2.12 23.18 -4.22
CA VAL A 137 2.90 23.38 -5.46
C VAL A 137 3.35 24.83 -5.61
N ARG A 138 2.59 25.78 -5.06
CA ARG A 138 2.87 27.23 -5.18
C ARG A 138 3.88 27.75 -4.15
N ARG A 139 4.29 26.90 -3.20
CA ARG A 139 5.26 27.19 -2.15
C ARG A 139 6.62 26.63 -2.53
#